data_AF-A0A967MYS5-F1
#
_entry.id   AF-A0A967MYS5-F1
#
_cell.length_a   1.000
_cell.length_b   1.000
_cell.length_c   1.000
_cell.angle_alpha   90.00
_cell.angle_beta   90.00
_cell.angle_gamma   90.00
#
_symmetry.space_group_name_H-M   'P 1'
#
loop_
_entity.id
_entity.type
_entity.pdbx_description
1 polymer ?
#
loop_
_entity_poly.entity_id
_entity_poly.type
_entity_poly.pdbx_seq_one_letter_code
_entity_poly.pdbx_strand_id
1 'polypeptide(L)'
;MFELASLYQDVDAGIADLVLQDIQDQKIDITLHESDMTDVRTYVSGHRNFSSVRVALWRYLLDLYIKGLAADSIDNKSRQVLVRCLVQGHDVESVSRQYGYASSRAMESDIKTALERISQ
;
A
#
# COMPACT_ATOMS: atom_id res chain seq x y z
N MET A 1 -4.07 8.25 -13.93
CA MET A 1 -4.03 7.83 -12.52
C MET A 1 -4.13 9.09 -11.65
N PHE A 2 -5.31 9.74 -11.59
CA PHE A 2 -5.43 11.14 -11.12
C PHE A 2 -6.73 11.50 -10.36
N GLU A 3 -7.77 10.66 -10.36
CA GLU A 3 -9.05 11.04 -9.72
C GLU A 3 -9.17 10.63 -8.24
N LEU A 4 -8.73 9.43 -7.85
CA LEU A 4 -8.80 9.01 -6.44
C LEU A 4 -7.84 9.79 -5.52
N ALA A 5 -6.61 10.03 -5.95
CA ALA A 5 -5.62 10.69 -5.10
C ALA A 5 -6.07 12.10 -4.68
N SER A 6 -6.69 12.87 -5.58
CA SER A 6 -7.19 14.22 -5.29
C SER A 6 -8.43 14.23 -4.40
N LEU A 7 -9.34 13.25 -4.57
CA LEU A 7 -10.54 13.10 -3.73
C LEU A 7 -10.20 12.70 -2.28
N TYR A 8 -9.13 11.94 -2.07
CA TYR A 8 -8.76 11.41 -0.75
C TYR A 8 -7.51 12.08 -0.16
N GLN A 9 -6.88 13.04 -0.83
CA GLN A 9 -5.58 13.60 -0.42
C GLN A 9 -5.58 14.13 1.02
N ASP A 10 -6.64 14.87 1.37
CA ASP A 10 -6.80 15.53 2.67
C ASP A 10 -7.64 14.71 3.66
N VAL A 11 -8.13 13.54 3.24
CA VAL A 11 -8.89 12.64 4.10
C VAL A 11 -7.96 11.97 5.11
N ASP A 12 -8.46 11.70 6.31
CA ASP A 12 -7.71 10.91 7.29
C ASP A 12 -7.40 9.51 6.72
N ALA A 13 -6.20 8.99 6.99
CA ALA A 13 -5.77 7.70 6.43
C ALA A 13 -6.65 6.54 6.92
N GLY A 14 -7.18 6.63 8.15
CA GLY A 14 -8.12 5.65 8.68
C GLY A 14 -9.46 5.68 7.94
N ILE A 15 -9.94 6.86 7.56
CA ILE A 15 -11.17 6.98 6.75
C ILE A 15 -10.95 6.43 5.34
N ALA A 16 -9.82 6.74 4.71
CA ALA A 16 -9.49 6.17 3.41
C ALA A 16 -9.33 4.63 3.47
N ASP A 17 -8.71 4.10 4.54
CA ASP A 17 -8.63 2.65 4.80
C ASP A 17 -10.02 2.00 4.92
N LEU A 18 -10.96 2.63 5.64
CA LEU A 18 -12.33 2.15 5.76
C LEU A 18 -13.08 2.13 4.40
N VAL A 19 -12.89 3.16 3.58
CA VAL A 19 -13.49 3.19 2.23
C VAL A 19 -12.93 2.07 1.35
N LEU A 20 -11.63 1.77 1.46
CA LEU A 20 -11.02 0.66 0.73
C LEU A 20 -11.50 -0.70 1.24
N GLN A 21 -11.86 -0.85 2.52
CA GLN A 21 -12.46 -2.08 3.04
C GLN A 21 -13.85 -2.32 2.44
N ASP A 22 -14.62 -1.26 2.20
CA ASP A 22 -15.95 -1.35 1.58
C ASP A 22 -15.90 -1.80 0.10
N ILE A 23 -14.76 -1.68 -0.57
CA ILE A 23 -14.57 -2.13 -1.97
C ILE A 23 -14.77 -3.63 -2.13
N GLN A 24 -14.54 -4.43 -1.09
CA GLN A 24 -14.77 -5.88 -1.11
C GLN A 24 -16.20 -6.22 -1.60
N ASP A 25 -17.18 -5.42 -1.21
CA ASP A 25 -18.58 -5.65 -1.54
C ASP A 25 -18.99 -5.11 -2.91
N GLN A 26 -18.12 -4.32 -3.57
CA GLN A 26 -18.43 -3.61 -4.82
C GLN A 26 -18.14 -4.41 -6.10
N LYS A 27 -17.74 -5.69 -5.99
CA LYS A 27 -17.43 -6.59 -7.13
C LYS A 27 -16.48 -5.95 -8.17
N ILE A 28 -15.46 -5.22 -7.70
CA ILE A 28 -14.46 -4.63 -8.58
C ILE A 28 -13.53 -5.76 -9.06
N ASP A 29 -13.38 -5.89 -10.39
CA ASP A 29 -12.39 -6.79 -10.97
C ASP A 29 -11.08 -6.03 -11.23
N ILE A 30 -10.00 -6.51 -10.63
CA ILE A 30 -8.65 -6.01 -10.84
C ILE A 30 -7.78 -7.16 -11.25
N THR A 31 -7.28 -7.08 -12.49
CA THR A 31 -6.29 -8.03 -12.97
C THR A 31 -4.93 -7.70 -12.39
N LEU A 32 -4.49 -8.50 -11.42
CA LEU A 32 -3.12 -8.49 -10.94
C LEU A 32 -2.25 -9.32 -11.90
N HIS A 33 -1.32 -8.69 -12.61
CA HIS A 33 -0.46 -9.40 -13.56
C HIS A 33 0.70 -10.09 -12.84
N GLU A 34 1.23 -11.17 -13.45
CA GLU A 34 2.42 -11.85 -12.93
C GLU A 34 3.62 -10.90 -12.78
N SER A 35 3.76 -9.93 -13.70
CA SER A 35 4.78 -8.89 -13.61
C SER A 35 4.62 -7.99 -12.37
N ASP A 36 3.38 -7.68 -11.96
CA ASP A 36 3.15 -6.90 -10.73
C ASP A 36 3.63 -7.71 -9.52
N MET A 37 3.36 -9.02 -9.50
CA MET A 37 3.84 -9.93 -8.44
C MET A 37 5.37 -10.05 -8.41
N THR A 38 6.02 -10.14 -9.58
CA THR A 38 7.48 -10.12 -9.67
C THR A 38 8.06 -8.81 -9.14
N ASP A 39 7.45 -7.68 -9.48
CA ASP A 39 7.90 -6.36 -9.04
C ASP A 39 7.75 -6.20 -7.52
N VAL A 40 6.63 -6.64 -6.94
CA VAL A 40 6.44 -6.65 -5.48
C VAL A 40 7.47 -7.55 -4.80
N ARG A 41 7.68 -8.78 -5.28
CA ARG A 41 8.67 -9.70 -4.69
C ARG A 41 10.09 -9.13 -4.75
N THR A 42 10.50 -8.59 -5.90
CA THR A 42 11.83 -7.98 -6.04
C THR A 42 12.02 -6.73 -5.18
N TYR A 43 10.95 -5.98 -4.92
CA TYR A 43 10.96 -4.91 -3.93
C TYR A 43 11.14 -5.43 -2.49
N VAL A 44 10.35 -6.44 -2.09
CA VAL A 44 10.46 -7.07 -0.77
C VAL A 44 11.87 -7.62 -0.54
N SER A 45 12.48 -8.28 -1.53
CA SER A 45 13.86 -8.78 -1.46
C SER A 45 14.93 -7.68 -1.49
N GLY A 46 14.56 -6.40 -1.64
CA GLY A 46 15.50 -5.28 -1.59
C GLY A 46 16.21 -4.94 -2.90
N HIS A 47 15.82 -5.57 -4.02
CA HIS A 47 16.41 -5.31 -5.34
C HIS A 47 15.78 -4.12 -6.07
N ARG A 48 14.65 -3.60 -5.57
CA ARG A 48 13.98 -2.40 -6.08
C ARG A 48 13.66 -1.41 -4.96
N ASN A 49 13.49 -0.15 -5.33
CA ASN A 49 13.06 0.92 -4.43
C ASN A 49 11.55 1.14 -4.51
N PHE A 50 10.96 1.79 -3.51
CA PHE A 50 9.51 1.99 -3.43
C PHE A 50 8.93 2.72 -4.65
N SER A 51 9.64 3.72 -5.16
CA SER A 51 9.18 4.54 -6.28
C SER A 51 9.05 3.74 -7.58
N SER A 52 9.97 2.82 -7.85
CA SER A 52 9.97 2.04 -9.10
C SER A 52 8.90 0.95 -9.15
N VAL A 53 8.35 0.54 -8.00
CA VAL A 53 7.30 -0.49 -7.90
C VAL A 53 5.96 0.05 -7.42
N ARG A 54 5.81 1.39 -7.33
CA ARG A 54 4.63 2.04 -6.75
C ARG A 54 3.31 1.57 -7.38
N VAL A 55 3.26 1.40 -8.70
CA VAL A 55 2.06 0.95 -9.42
C VAL A 55 1.74 -0.51 -9.09
N ALA A 56 2.75 -1.38 -9.07
CA ALA A 56 2.59 -2.80 -8.71
C ALA A 56 2.13 -2.94 -7.25
N LEU A 57 2.72 -2.18 -6.33
CA LEU A 57 2.32 -2.12 -4.92
C LEU A 57 0.88 -1.63 -4.75
N TRP A 58 0.45 -0.62 -5.51
CA TRP A 58 -0.93 -0.13 -5.47
C TRP A 58 -1.93 -1.20 -5.93
N ARG A 59 -1.66 -1.88 -7.05
CA ARG A 59 -2.52 -2.98 -7.54
C ARG A 59 -2.56 -4.14 -6.55
N TYR A 60 -1.41 -4.49 -6.00
CA TYR A 60 -1.30 -5.56 -5.00
C TYR A 60 -2.09 -5.22 -3.73
N LEU A 61 -1.95 -4.01 -3.22
CA LEU A 61 -2.72 -3.54 -2.07
C LEU A 61 -4.23 -3.63 -2.34
N LEU A 62 -4.67 -3.20 -3.52
CA LEU A 62 -6.08 -3.21 -3.89
C LEU A 62 -6.64 -4.63 -4.07
N ASP A 63 -5.85 -5.55 -4.62
CA ASP A 63 -6.18 -6.99 -4.68
C ASP A 63 -6.37 -7.58 -3.26
N LEU A 64 -5.55 -7.18 -2.29
CA LEU A 64 -5.71 -7.59 -0.89
C LEU A 64 -7.01 -7.05 -0.28
N TYR A 65 -7.42 -5.82 -0.59
CA TYR A 65 -8.71 -5.29 -0.12
C TYR A 65 -9.89 -6.03 -0.77
N ILE A 66 -9.85 -6.27 -2.08
CA ILE A 66 -10.92 -7.00 -2.81
C ILE A 66 -11.09 -8.42 -2.26
N LYS A 67 -9.99 -9.07 -1.89
CA LYS A 67 -10.02 -10.42 -1.29
C LYS A 67 -10.34 -10.43 0.20
N GLY A 68 -10.52 -9.26 0.83
CA GLY A 68 -10.73 -9.14 2.28
C GLY A 68 -9.51 -9.53 3.13
N LEU A 69 -8.31 -9.59 2.54
CA LEU A 69 -7.08 -10.03 3.21
C LEU A 69 -6.28 -8.87 3.81
N ALA A 70 -6.53 -7.62 3.40
CA ALA A 70 -5.71 -6.48 3.81
C ALA A 70 -5.71 -6.23 5.34
N ALA A 71 -6.86 -6.42 6.00
CA ALA A 71 -7.00 -6.21 7.44
C ALA A 71 -6.26 -7.29 8.26
N ASP A 72 -6.28 -8.53 7.77
CA ASP A 72 -5.68 -9.69 8.44
C ASP A 72 -4.18 -9.83 8.17
N SER A 73 -3.73 -9.38 7.00
CA SER A 73 -2.37 -9.64 6.51
C SER A 73 -1.40 -8.49 6.77
N ILE A 74 -1.91 -7.26 6.95
CA ILE A 74 -1.09 -6.05 7.15
C ILE A 74 -1.57 -5.36 8.43
N ASP A 75 -0.64 -5.08 9.33
CA ASP A 75 -0.97 -4.33 10.54
C ASP A 75 -1.51 -2.93 10.21
N ASN A 76 -2.35 -2.40 11.10
CA ASN A 76 -3.06 -1.14 10.87
C ASN A 76 -2.11 0.03 10.51
N LYS A 77 -0.95 0.11 11.16
CA LYS A 77 -0.01 1.22 10.92
C LYS A 77 0.60 1.11 9.51
N SER A 78 1.13 -0.06 9.16
CA SER A 78 1.69 -0.32 7.83
C SER A 78 0.65 -0.10 6.72
N ARG A 79 -0.60 -0.51 6.96
CA ARG A 79 -1.69 -0.32 6.00
C ARG A 79 -2.02 1.16 5.78
N GLN A 80 -2.15 1.94 6.84
CA GLN A 80 -2.39 3.39 6.72
C GLN A 80 -1.24 4.14 6.03
N VAL A 81 0.01 3.73 6.29
CA VAL A 81 1.19 4.24 5.58
C VAL A 81 1.10 3.92 4.08
N LEU A 82 0.75 2.68 3.72
CA LEU A 82 0.56 2.27 2.33
C LEU A 82 -0.57 3.06 1.66
N VAL A 83 -1.69 3.29 2.34
CA VAL A 83 -2.80 4.12 1.85
C VAL A 83 -2.35 5.56 1.58
N ARG A 84 -1.63 6.18 2.53
CA ARG A 84 -1.10 7.55 2.37
C ARG A 84 -0.16 7.67 1.16
N CYS A 85 0.76 6.72 1.01
CA CYS A 85 1.75 6.74 -0.06
C CYS A 85 1.18 6.35 -1.43
N LEU A 86 0.33 5.33 -1.49
CA LEU A 86 -0.10 4.70 -2.75
C LEU A 86 -1.43 5.23 -3.26
N VAL A 87 -2.35 5.57 -2.36
CA VAL A 87 -3.71 6.00 -2.73
C VAL A 87 -3.82 7.52 -2.67
N GLN A 88 -3.37 8.14 -1.58
CA GLN A 88 -3.50 9.58 -1.36
C GLN A 88 -2.34 10.40 -1.95
N GLY A 89 -1.32 9.73 -2.50
CA GLY A 89 -0.28 10.38 -3.28
C GLY A 89 0.85 11.03 -2.48
N HIS A 90 0.83 10.98 -1.14
CA HIS A 90 1.80 11.66 -0.27
C HIS A 90 3.23 11.12 -0.48
N ASP A 91 4.21 11.99 -0.28
CA ASP A 91 5.62 11.60 -0.40
C ASP A 91 6.07 10.76 0.81
N VAL A 92 6.93 9.78 0.53
CA VAL A 92 7.41 8.78 1.50
C VAL A 92 8.11 9.45 2.69
N GLU A 93 8.79 10.57 2.47
CA GLU A 93 9.54 11.25 3.52
C GLU A 93 8.59 11.95 4.50
N SER A 94 7.61 12.69 4.01
CA SER A 94 6.57 13.32 4.84
C SER A 94 5.77 12.29 5.61
N VAL A 95 5.33 11.20 4.97
CA VAL A 95 4.59 10.12 5.64
C VAL A 95 5.45 9.49 6.74
N SER A 96 6.74 9.24 6.49
CA SER A 96 7.63 8.64 7.50
C SER A 96 7.70 9.48 8.78
N ARG A 97 7.77 10.81 8.65
CA ARG A 97 7.79 11.73 9.79
C ARG A 97 6.45 11.77 10.53
N GLN A 98 5.34 11.82 9.78
CA GLN A 98 3.98 11.83 10.36
C GLN A 98 3.69 10.58 11.21
N TYR A 99 4.19 9.41 10.79
CA TYR A 99 4.00 8.13 11.47
C TYR A 99 5.12 7.78 12.47
N GLY A 100 6.00 8.75 12.78
CA GLY A 100 7.03 8.60 13.82
C GLY A 100 8.15 7.62 13.47
N TYR A 101 8.42 7.37 12.20
CA TYR A 101 9.58 6.58 11.79
C TYR A 101 10.86 7.43 11.89
N ALA A 102 11.97 6.80 12.30
CA ALA A 102 13.26 7.46 12.38
C ALA A 102 13.79 7.92 11.00
N SER A 103 13.35 7.26 9.92
CA SER A 103 13.65 7.64 8.53
C SER A 103 12.66 6.97 7.56
N SER A 104 12.61 7.45 6.32
CA SER A 104 11.90 6.79 5.23
C SER A 104 12.39 5.36 4.97
N ARG A 105 13.69 5.09 5.19
CA ARG A 105 14.25 3.73 5.09
C ARG A 105 13.72 2.79 6.17
N ALA A 106 13.56 3.26 7.39
CA ALA A 106 12.98 2.46 8.47
C ALA A 106 11.52 2.11 8.17
N MET A 107 10.76 3.07 7.64
CA MET A 107 9.39 2.84 7.17
C MET A 107 9.33 1.84 6.01
N GLU A 108 10.20 1.99 4.99
CA GLU A 108 10.27 1.03 3.89
C GLU A 108 10.65 -0.38 4.35
N SER A 109 11.53 -0.50 5.34
CA SER A 109 11.87 -1.80 5.94
C SER A 109 10.66 -2.45 6.60
N ASP A 110 9.88 -1.68 7.36
CA ASP A 110 8.67 -2.14 8.05
C ASP A 110 7.61 -2.63 7.04
N ILE A 111 7.40 -1.86 5.96
CA ILE A 111 6.51 -2.24 4.85
C ILE A 111 6.98 -3.54 4.20
N LYS A 112 8.28 -3.70 3.92
CA LYS A 112 8.81 -4.92 3.32
C LYS A 112 8.57 -6.14 4.21
N THR A 113 8.81 -6.01 5.51
CA THR A 113 8.53 -7.07 6.49
C THR A 113 7.04 -7.41 6.55
N ALA A 114 6.15 -6.42 6.46
CA ALA A 114 4.71 -6.66 6.42
C ALA A 114 4.30 -7.44 5.15
N LEU A 115 4.79 -7.03 3.97
CA LEU A 115 4.49 -7.68 2.69
C LEU A 115 5.10 -9.08 2.56
N GLU A 116 6.26 -9.33 3.17
CA GLU A 116 6.92 -10.63 3.18
C GLU A 116 6.06 -11.70 3.86
N ARG A 117 5.37 -11.35 4.95
CA ARG A 117 4.48 -12.27 5.69
C ARG A 117 3.30 -12.78 4.86
N ILE A 118 2.88 -12.01 3.87
CA ILE A 118 1.76 -12.35 2.97
C ILE A 118 2.22 -13.28 1.84
N SER A 119 3.52 -13.28 1.54
CA SER A 119 4.10 -14.01 0.40
C SER A 119 4.58 -15.43 0.76
N GLN A 120 4.42 -15.86 2.01
CA GLN A 120 4.77 -17.19 2.54
C GLN A 120 3.57 -18.14 2.47
#